data_AF-A0A838GLQ0-F1
#
_entry.id   AF-A0A838GLQ0-F1
#
_cell.length_a   1.000
_cell.length_b   1.000
_cell.length_c   1.000
_cell.angle_alpha   90.00
_cell.angle_beta   90.00
_cell.angle_gamma   90.00
#
_symmetry.space_group_name_H-M   'P 1'
#
loop_
_entity.id
_entity.type
_entity.pdbx_description
1 polymer ?
#
loop_
_entity_poly.entity_id
_entity_poly.type
_entity_poly.pdbx_seq_one_letter_code
_entity_poly.pdbx_strand_id
1 'polypeptide(L)'
;MTVDTTLTPEEREADLSLEQLKQLVGLVDYDESRDPFPVTAMDAVCFVVGNATQAAHFYQLVFGMNLVAYAGPETGVRDHKSYVLRSGSARFVLSGGVTPDSPLLDHHRRHGDGVVDLALEVPDVDKCIAHARTQGATVVTEPQDV
;
A
#
# COMPACT_ATOMS: atom_id res chain seq x y z
N MET A 1 8.09 -24.49 -22.51
CA MET A 1 7.66 -24.02 -21.19
C MET A 1 6.67 -22.92 -21.42
N THR A 2 5.39 -23.19 -21.24
CA THR A 2 4.33 -22.19 -21.24
C THR A 2 4.49 -21.39 -19.95
N VAL A 3 4.95 -20.14 -20.07
CA VAL A 3 4.97 -19.19 -18.95
C VAL A 3 3.51 -18.89 -18.66
N ASP A 4 3.01 -19.35 -17.52
CA ASP A 4 1.65 -19.09 -17.08
C ASP A 4 1.62 -17.65 -16.55
N THR A 5 1.35 -16.69 -17.44
CA THR A 5 1.30 -15.27 -17.09
C THR A 5 -0.04 -14.99 -16.44
N THR A 6 -0.11 -15.19 -15.12
CA THR A 6 -1.31 -14.94 -14.33
C THR A 6 -1.56 -13.44 -14.21
N LEU A 7 -2.67 -12.96 -14.76
CA LEU A 7 -3.13 -11.58 -14.58
C LEU A 7 -3.45 -11.34 -13.10
N THR A 8 -3.06 -10.18 -12.58
CA THR A 8 -3.47 -9.73 -11.25
C THR A 8 -5.00 -9.55 -11.19
N PRO A 9 -5.63 -9.64 -9.99
CA PRO A 9 -7.07 -9.45 -9.86
C PRO A 9 -7.58 -8.13 -10.46
N GLU A 10 -6.77 -7.08 -10.42
CA GLU A 10 -7.12 -5.73 -10.85
C GLU A 10 -6.97 -5.57 -12.37
N GLU A 11 -5.99 -6.24 -12.99
CA GLU A 11 -5.90 -6.34 -14.46
C GLU A 11 -7.09 -7.10 -15.05
N ARG A 12 -7.63 -8.08 -14.32
CA ARG A 12 -8.86 -8.80 -14.71
C ARG A 12 -10.11 -7.92 -14.61
N GLU A 13 -10.13 -6.94 -13.70
CA GLU A 13 -11.24 -5.99 -13.57
C GLU A 13 -11.27 -4.95 -14.70
N ALA A 14 -10.14 -4.73 -15.39
CA ALA A 14 -10.01 -3.71 -16.43
C ALA A 14 -10.68 -4.07 -17.78
N ASP A 15 -11.20 -5.30 -17.95
CA ASP A 15 -11.80 -5.82 -19.20
C ASP A 15 -10.90 -5.63 -20.46
N LEU A 16 -9.58 -5.73 -20.26
CA LEU A 16 -8.58 -5.64 -21.32
C LEU A 16 -8.01 -7.03 -21.63
N SER A 17 -7.80 -7.33 -22.91
CA SER A 17 -7.08 -8.54 -23.30
C SER A 17 -5.59 -8.45 -22.98
N LEU A 18 -4.93 -9.60 -22.81
CA LEU A 18 -3.50 -9.68 -22.51
C LEU A 18 -2.62 -9.01 -23.58
N GLU A 19 -3.03 -9.08 -24.85
CA GLU A 19 -2.38 -8.37 -25.97
C GLU A 19 -2.54 -6.85 -25.85
N GLN A 20 -3.73 -6.36 -25.47
CA GLN A 20 -3.94 -4.94 -25.23
C GLN A 20 -3.13 -4.45 -24.03
N LEU A 21 -3.02 -5.23 -22.96
CA LEU A 21 -2.17 -4.89 -21.83
C LEU A 21 -0.68 -4.87 -22.23
N LYS A 22 -0.19 -5.87 -22.98
CA LYS A 22 1.18 -5.87 -23.55
C LYS A 22 1.46 -4.61 -24.36
N GLN A 23 0.51 -4.17 -25.19
CA GLN A 23 0.68 -2.98 -26.02
C GLN A 23 0.58 -1.66 -25.23
N LEU A 24 -0.34 -1.56 -24.27
CA LEU A 24 -0.65 -0.31 -23.58
C LEU A 24 0.25 -0.03 -22.37
N VAL A 25 0.56 -1.06 -21.59
CA VAL A 25 1.35 -0.95 -20.35
C VAL A 25 2.72 -1.61 -20.45
N GLY A 26 3.06 -2.20 -21.62
CA GLY A 26 4.38 -2.76 -21.86
C GLY A 26 4.68 -4.00 -21.03
N LEU A 27 3.67 -4.86 -20.79
CA LEU A 27 3.88 -6.13 -20.09
C LEU A 27 5.00 -6.93 -20.77
N VAL A 28 6.01 -7.28 -19.97
CA VAL A 28 7.10 -8.17 -20.35
C VAL A 28 6.86 -9.51 -19.68
N ASP A 29 7.22 -10.60 -20.37
CA ASP A 29 7.14 -11.93 -19.76
C ASP A 29 8.02 -11.95 -18.48
N TYR A 30 7.38 -12.27 -17.36
CA TYR A 30 7.99 -12.29 -16.04
C TYR A 30 7.99 -13.72 -15.49
N ASP A 31 9.15 -14.17 -14.99
CA ASP A 31 9.33 -15.50 -14.39
C ASP A 31 9.59 -15.34 -12.89
N GLU A 32 8.52 -15.40 -12.11
CA GLU A 32 8.54 -15.27 -10.65
C GLU A 32 9.46 -16.30 -9.97
N SER A 33 9.71 -17.45 -10.59
CA SER A 33 10.51 -18.52 -10.00
C SER A 33 11.99 -18.14 -9.89
N ARG A 34 12.42 -17.15 -10.70
CA ARG A 34 13.79 -16.65 -10.75
C ARG A 34 13.98 -15.33 -10.02
N ASP A 35 12.89 -14.71 -9.57
CA ASP A 35 12.94 -13.49 -8.78
C ASP A 35 13.06 -13.82 -7.27
N PRO A 36 14.16 -13.41 -6.61
CA PRO A 36 14.28 -13.60 -5.17
C PRO A 36 13.38 -12.67 -4.35
N PHE A 37 12.81 -11.62 -4.95
CA PHE A 37 11.87 -10.66 -4.35
C PHE A 37 10.72 -10.36 -5.33
N PRO A 38 9.81 -11.33 -5.58
CA PRO A 38 8.76 -11.14 -6.56
C PRO A 38 7.72 -10.13 -6.05
N VAL A 39 7.61 -8.99 -6.71
CA VAL A 39 6.58 -7.96 -6.43
C VAL A 39 5.40 -8.16 -7.34
N THR A 40 4.21 -8.33 -6.75
CA THR A 40 2.95 -8.46 -7.49
C THR A 40 2.42 -7.09 -7.91
N ALA A 41 2.32 -6.16 -6.95
CA ALA A 41 1.73 -4.84 -7.17
C ALA A 41 2.12 -3.84 -6.07
N MET A 42 1.78 -2.57 -6.28
CA MET A 42 1.73 -1.58 -5.22
C MET A 42 0.47 -1.81 -4.39
N ASP A 43 0.61 -2.13 -3.11
CA ASP A 43 -0.54 -2.40 -2.24
C ASP A 43 -1.17 -1.10 -1.72
N ALA A 44 -0.34 -0.19 -1.19
CA ALA A 44 -0.84 1.07 -0.64
C ALA A 44 0.25 2.14 -0.53
N VAL A 45 -0.17 3.40 -0.62
CA VAL A 45 0.63 4.55 -0.19
C VAL A 45 0.12 5.00 1.17
N CYS A 46 1.01 4.98 2.16
CA CYS A 46 0.67 5.32 3.54
C CYS A 46 1.14 6.73 3.87
N PHE A 47 0.22 7.54 4.36
CA PHE A 47 0.46 8.93 4.72
C PHE A 47 0.32 9.13 6.22
N VAL A 48 1.15 10.03 6.75
CA VAL A 48 0.89 10.71 8.01
C VAL A 48 0.48 12.13 7.71
N VAL A 49 -0.65 12.53 8.27
CA VAL A 49 -1.24 13.85 8.08
C VAL A 49 -1.69 14.45 9.40
N GLY A 50 -1.76 15.78 9.47
CA GLY A 50 -2.18 16.52 10.67
C GLY A 50 -3.64 16.27 11.05
N ASN A 51 -4.52 16.06 10.07
CA ASN A 51 -5.93 15.70 10.30
C ASN A 51 -6.42 14.69 9.26
N ALA A 52 -6.45 13.41 9.66
CA ALA A 52 -6.82 12.32 8.76
C ALA A 52 -8.27 12.40 8.27
N THR A 53 -9.21 12.92 9.06
CA THR A 53 -10.62 13.07 8.67
C THR A 53 -10.77 14.11 7.55
N GLN A 54 -10.08 15.26 7.68
CA GLN A 54 -10.14 16.31 6.66
C GLN A 54 -9.41 15.90 5.38
N ALA A 55 -8.25 15.24 5.51
CA ALA A 55 -7.55 14.66 4.37
C ALA A 55 -8.41 13.62 3.64
N ALA A 56 -9.07 12.71 4.39
CA ALA A 56 -9.94 11.70 3.81
C ALA A 56 -11.07 12.33 3.00
N HIS A 57 -11.76 13.34 3.55
CA HIS A 57 -12.78 14.07 2.81
C HIS A 57 -12.23 14.74 1.54
N PHE A 58 -11.04 15.33 1.60
CA PHE A 58 -10.42 15.95 0.42
C PHE A 58 -10.18 14.91 -0.69
N TYR A 59 -9.55 13.77 -0.39
CA TYR A 59 -9.29 12.73 -1.39
C TYR A 59 -10.57 12.05 -1.88
N GLN A 60 -11.60 11.92 -1.04
CA GLN A 60 -12.89 11.44 -1.49
C GLN A 60 -13.57 12.41 -2.46
N LEU A 61 -13.60 13.70 -2.13
CA LEU A 61 -14.32 14.71 -2.92
C LEU A 61 -13.58 15.11 -4.20
N VAL A 62 -12.27 15.32 -4.11
CA VAL A 62 -11.47 15.89 -5.20
C VAL A 62 -10.92 14.81 -6.12
N PHE A 63 -10.49 13.67 -5.56
CA PHE A 63 -9.91 12.57 -6.33
C PHE A 63 -10.95 11.48 -6.63
N GLY A 64 -12.18 11.61 -6.11
CA GLY A 64 -13.25 10.63 -6.33
C GLY A 64 -12.95 9.28 -5.68
N MET A 65 -12.09 9.24 -4.65
CA MET A 65 -11.76 7.98 -3.98
C MET A 65 -12.90 7.54 -3.05
N ASN A 66 -13.06 6.23 -2.89
CA ASN A 66 -14.06 5.65 -2.01
C ASN A 66 -13.43 5.26 -0.67
N LEU A 67 -14.09 5.58 0.43
CA LEU A 67 -13.71 5.09 1.75
C LEU A 67 -14.08 3.61 1.87
N VAL A 68 -13.08 2.74 2.08
CA VAL A 68 -13.27 1.29 2.13
C VAL A 68 -13.00 0.68 3.50
N ALA A 69 -12.19 1.33 4.34
CA ALA A 69 -11.99 0.91 5.73
C ALA A 69 -11.64 2.10 6.64
N TYR A 70 -11.89 1.92 7.93
CA TYR A 70 -11.62 2.91 8.97
C TYR A 70 -11.13 2.22 10.24
N ALA A 71 -10.14 2.82 10.89
CA ALA A 71 -9.74 2.51 12.25
C ALA A 71 -9.61 3.81 13.06
N GLY A 72 -10.09 3.80 14.30
CA GLY A 72 -9.97 4.94 15.21
C GLY A 72 -10.49 4.63 16.60
N PRO A 73 -10.67 5.65 17.46
CA PRO A 73 -11.08 5.45 18.85
C PRO A 73 -12.40 4.67 18.99
N GLU A 74 -13.30 4.86 18.02
CA GLU A 74 -14.58 4.18 17.91
C GLU A 74 -14.44 2.69 17.58
N THR A 75 -13.31 2.26 17.02
CA THR A 75 -12.96 0.85 16.72
C THR A 75 -11.91 0.28 17.68
N GLY A 76 -11.60 0.98 18.78
CA GLY A 76 -10.64 0.54 19.79
C GLY A 76 -9.20 1.06 19.61
N VAL A 77 -8.90 1.77 18.51
CA VAL A 77 -7.58 2.37 18.25
C VAL A 77 -7.55 3.79 18.78
N ARG A 78 -7.01 3.99 19.99
CA ARG A 78 -7.18 5.27 20.71
C ARG A 78 -6.25 6.38 20.25
N ASP A 79 -5.04 6.03 19.82
CA ASP A 79 -3.97 7.01 19.62
C ASP A 79 -4.05 7.73 18.26
N HIS A 80 -4.73 7.16 17.26
CA HIS A 80 -4.85 7.75 15.93
C HIS A 80 -6.15 7.39 15.22
N LYS A 81 -6.43 8.06 14.10
CA LYS A 81 -7.42 7.67 13.10
C LYS A 81 -6.72 7.33 11.80
N SER A 82 -7.16 6.26 11.16
CA SER A 82 -6.69 5.82 9.85
C SER A 82 -7.86 5.55 8.92
N TYR A 83 -7.81 6.12 7.72
CA TYR A 83 -8.80 5.94 6.67
C TYR A 83 -8.16 5.27 5.46
N VAL A 84 -8.77 4.20 4.96
CA VAL A 84 -8.33 3.55 3.72
C VAL A 84 -9.23 4.00 2.59
N LEU A 85 -8.66 4.67 1.59
CA LEU A 85 -9.35 5.15 0.41
C LEU A 85 -8.90 4.37 -0.82
N ARG A 86 -9.83 4.03 -1.72
CA ARG A 86 -9.53 3.31 -2.97
C ARG A 86 -10.14 4.00 -4.19
N SER A 87 -9.39 4.05 -5.29
CA SER A 87 -9.89 4.40 -6.63
C SER A 87 -9.18 3.54 -7.67
N GLY A 88 -9.91 2.61 -8.30
CA GLY A 88 -9.28 1.54 -9.08
C GLY A 88 -8.31 0.73 -8.22
N SER A 89 -7.10 0.47 -8.72
CA SER A 89 -6.02 -0.17 -7.95
C SER A 89 -5.31 0.75 -6.96
N ALA A 90 -5.50 2.08 -7.05
CA ALA A 90 -4.84 3.00 -6.13
C ALA A 90 -5.48 2.93 -4.74
N ARG A 91 -4.65 2.69 -3.72
CA ARG A 91 -5.06 2.65 -2.32
C ARG A 91 -4.21 3.60 -1.46
N PHE A 92 -4.87 4.51 -0.75
CA PHE A 92 -4.23 5.42 0.20
C PHE A 92 -4.67 5.11 1.62
N VAL A 93 -3.70 5.04 2.54
CA VAL A 93 -3.94 4.94 3.98
C VAL A 93 -3.57 6.26 4.62
N LEU A 94 -4.57 7.02 5.07
CA LEU A 94 -4.38 8.35 5.65
C LEU A 94 -4.47 8.25 7.17
N SER A 95 -3.35 8.42 7.86
CA SER A 95 -3.26 8.28 9.31
C SER A 95 -2.96 9.62 9.98
N GLY A 96 -3.62 9.91 11.10
CA GLY A 96 -3.42 11.15 11.85
C GLY A 96 -3.64 10.95 13.34
N GLY A 97 -2.75 11.53 14.15
CA GLY A 97 -2.77 11.37 15.60
C GLY A 97 -4.01 11.98 16.25
N VAL A 98 -4.54 11.30 17.26
CA VAL A 98 -5.69 11.72 18.07
C VAL A 98 -5.23 12.16 19.46
N THR A 99 -4.41 11.32 20.11
CA THR A 99 -3.90 11.64 21.44
C THR A 99 -2.56 12.37 21.34
N PRO A 100 -2.22 13.26 22.30
CA PRO A 100 -0.99 14.04 22.25
C PRO A 100 0.31 13.21 22.22
N ASP A 101 0.25 11.98 22.76
CA ASP A 101 1.33 11.00 22.83
C ASP A 101 1.40 10.08 21.61
N SER A 102 0.55 10.28 20.59
CA SER A 102 0.61 9.50 19.35
C SER A 102 1.94 9.74 18.61
N PRO A 103 2.67 8.68 18.23
CA PRO A 103 3.95 8.81 17.51
C PRO A 103 3.78 9.41 16.12
N LEU A 104 2.58 9.35 15.52
CA LEU A 104 2.30 9.98 14.23
C LEU A 104 2.48 11.49 14.29
N LEU A 105 2.18 12.10 15.44
CA LEU A 105 2.36 13.55 15.64
C LEU A 105 3.85 13.93 15.64
N ASP A 106 4.75 13.05 16.07
CA ASP A 106 6.19 13.30 16.04
C ASP A 106 6.72 13.31 14.61
N HIS A 107 6.19 12.45 13.74
CA HIS A 107 6.50 12.50 12.32
C HIS A 107 5.94 13.79 11.69
N HIS A 108 4.65 14.06 11.86
CA HIS A 108 3.99 15.23 11.29
C HIS A 108 4.66 16.55 11.71
N ARG A 109 5.04 16.71 12.99
CA ARG A 109 5.74 17.92 13.46
C ARG A 109 7.10 18.12 12.79
N ARG A 110 7.79 17.04 12.42
CA ARG A 110 9.12 17.12 11.78
C ARG A 110 9.03 17.35 10.27
N HIS A 111 8.01 16.83 9.61
CA HIS A 111 7.98 16.72 8.14
C HIS A 111 6.74 17.34 7.48
N GLY A 112 5.69 17.65 8.24
CA GLY A 112 4.37 18.02 7.72
C GLY A 112 3.58 16.80 7.24
N ASP A 113 2.56 17.05 6.42
CA ASP A 113 1.79 16.01 5.75
C ASP A 113 2.64 15.33 4.67
N GLY A 114 2.74 14.01 4.68
CA GLY A 114 3.59 13.29 3.74
C GLY A 114 3.43 11.78 3.72
N VAL A 115 4.02 11.17 2.69
CA VAL A 115 4.15 9.72 2.56
C VAL A 115 5.20 9.22 3.54
N VAL A 116 4.84 8.20 4.32
CA VAL A 116 5.73 7.56 5.29
C VAL A 116 6.09 6.12 4.92
N ASP A 117 5.26 5.48 4.10
CA ASP A 117 5.49 4.10 3.67
C ASP A 117 4.88 3.85 2.28
N LEU A 118 5.50 2.92 1.54
CA LEU A 118 5.06 2.42 0.24
C LEU A 118 4.95 0.90 0.37
N ALA A 119 3.74 0.40 0.59
CA ALA A 119 3.48 -1.01 0.78
C ALA A 119 3.48 -1.74 -0.58
N LEU A 120 4.20 -2.86 -0.64
CA LEU A 120 4.28 -3.72 -1.82
C LEU A 120 3.59 -5.04 -1.53
N GLU A 121 2.77 -5.50 -2.47
CA GLU A 121 2.20 -6.84 -2.43
C GLU A 121 3.22 -7.85 -2.94
N VAL A 122 3.46 -8.89 -2.15
CA VAL A 122 4.37 -9.99 -2.46
C VAL A 122 3.70 -11.32 -2.10
N PRO A 123 3.98 -12.42 -2.82
CA PRO A 123 3.38 -13.72 -2.53
C PRO A 123 3.91 -14.36 -1.24
N ASP A 124 5.12 -13.99 -0.78
CA ASP A 124 5.76 -14.53 0.42
C ASP A 124 6.60 -13.43 1.11
N VAL A 125 6.08 -12.90 2.22
CA VAL A 125 6.71 -11.82 2.99
C VAL A 125 8.01 -12.30 3.66
N ASP A 126 8.03 -13.51 4.22
CA ASP A 126 9.19 -14.06 4.92
C ASP A 126 10.38 -14.22 3.98
N LYS A 127 10.14 -14.79 2.79
CA LYS A 127 11.15 -14.93 1.74
C LYS A 127 11.69 -13.56 1.31
N CYS A 128 10.79 -12.60 1.08
CA CYS A 128 11.15 -11.25 0.64
C CYS A 128 11.99 -10.52 1.69
N ILE A 129 11.58 -10.56 2.97
CA ILE A 129 12.35 -9.95 4.06
C ILE A 129 13.70 -10.64 4.26
N ALA A 130 13.76 -11.97 4.19
CA ALA A 130 15.02 -12.71 4.27
C ALA A 130 15.98 -12.27 3.15
N HIS A 131 15.49 -12.18 1.92
CA HIS A 131 16.29 -11.70 0.79
C HIS A 131 16.74 -10.24 0.99
N ALA A 132 15.83 -9.33 1.34
CA ALA A 132 16.17 -7.92 1.58
C ALA A 132 17.27 -7.77 2.64
N ARG A 133 17.23 -8.58 3.70
CA ARG A 133 18.28 -8.62 4.72
C ARG A 133 19.63 -9.03 4.15
N THR A 134 19.67 -10.03 3.26
CA THR A 134 20.94 -10.41 2.58
C THR A 134 21.51 -9.31 1.69
N GLN A 135 20.66 -8.41 1.20
CA GLN A 135 21.06 -7.26 0.39
C GLN A 135 21.38 -6.01 1.23
N GLY A 136 21.36 -6.11 2.56
CA GLY A 136 21.71 -5.02 3.47
C GLY A 136 20.56 -4.09 3.84
N ALA A 137 19.31 -4.46 3.55
CA ALA A 137 18.15 -3.70 4.02
C ALA A 137 18.08 -3.72 5.55
N THR A 138 17.73 -2.57 6.14
CA THR A 138 17.45 -2.47 7.57
C THR A 138 15.99 -2.85 7.81
N VAL A 139 15.77 -3.95 8.52
CA VAL A 139 14.42 -4.39 8.89
C VAL A 139 13.95 -3.57 10.09
N VAL A 140 12.92 -2.76 9.89
CA VAL A 140 12.34 -1.89 10.93
C VAL A 140 11.32 -2.65 11.79
N THR A 141 10.58 -3.56 11.17
CA THR A 141 9.60 -4.45 11.81
C THR A 141 9.75 -5.84 11.21
N GLU A 142 9.84 -6.87 12.06
CA GLU A 142 9.89 -8.26 11.60
C GLU A 142 8.50 -8.72 11.10
N PRO A 143 8.45 -9.63 10.12
CA PRO A 143 7.19 -10.19 9.64
C PRO A 143 6.44 -10.94 10.75
N GLN A 144 5.11 -10.92 10.67
CA GLN A 144 4.22 -11.54 11.65
C GLN A 144 2.97 -12.09 10.97
N ASP A 145 2.48 -13.22 11.48
CA ASP A 145 1.19 -13.79 11.10
C ASP A 145 0.03 -13.05 11.79
N VAL A 146 -1.15 -13.06 11.16
CA VAL A 146 -2.38 -12.38 11.64
C VAL A 146 -3.36 -13.36 12.29
#